data_AF-W9URK8-F1
#
_entry.id   AF-W9URK8-F1
#
_cell.length_a   1.000
_cell.length_b   1.000
_cell.length_c   1.000
_cell.angle_alpha   90.00
_cell.angle_beta   90.00
_cell.angle_gamma   90.00
#
_symmetry.space_group_name_H-M   'P 1'
#
loop_
_entity.id
_entity.type
_entity.pdbx_description
1 polymer ?
#
loop_
_entity_poly.entity_id
_entity_poly.type
_entity_poly.pdbx_seq_one_letter_code
_entity_poly.pdbx_strand_id
1 'polypeptide(L)' 'MKKYSAVIVDVDGTLAEFDPEEVRHWVLGEEKHWDAFFDHMETAAPIDAVVKLVRILHQQGQKILICSGRPETHMART' A
#
# COMPACT_ATOMS: atom_id res chain seq x y z
N MET A 1 5.09 -15.11 27.16
CA MET A 1 5.14 -14.03 26.14
C MET A 1 3.74 -13.48 25.92
N LYS A 2 3.56 -12.16 25.93
CA LYS A 2 2.30 -11.50 25.57
C LYS A 2 2.17 -11.55 24.03
N LYS A 3 1.09 -12.12 23.51
CA LYS A 3 0.80 -12.09 22.07
C LYS A 3 0.05 -10.80 21.77
N TYR A 4 0.50 -10.05 20.77
CA TYR A 4 -0.23 -8.92 20.21
C TYR A 4 -0.97 -9.39 18.97
N SER A 5 -2.23 -9.00 18.84
CA SER A 5 -2.94 -9.16 17.57
C SER A 5 -2.65 -7.94 16.70
N ALA A 6 -2.18 -8.21 15.49
CA ALA A 6 -1.81 -7.20 14.51
C ALA A 6 -2.42 -7.53 13.16
N VAL A 7 -2.72 -6.48 12.40
CA VAL A 7 -3.16 -6.53 11.02
C VAL A 7 -2.04 -5.91 10.19
N ILE A 8 -1.48 -6.71 9.29
CA ILE A 8 -0.47 -6.26 8.34
C ILE A 8 -1.22 -5.82 7.08
N VAL A 9 -0.95 -4.59 6.62
CA VAL A 9 -1.66 -3.98 5.50
C VAL A 9 -0.64 -3.52 4.48
N ASP A 10 -0.84 -3.96 3.24
CA ASP A 10 -0.10 -3.47 2.07
C ASP A 10 -0.58 -2.08 1.64
N VAL A 11 0.17 -1.39 0.77
CA VAL A 11 -0.15 -0.04 0.28
C VAL A 11 -0.69 -0.07 -1.14
N ASP A 12 0.13 -0.39 -2.13
CA ASP A 12 -0.19 -0.20 -3.54
C ASP A 12 -1.09 -1.31 -4.07
N GLY A 13 -2.33 -0.97 -4.43
CA GLY A 13 -3.37 -1.92 -4.80
C GLY A 13 -4.16 -2.46 -3.61
N THR A 14 -3.84 -2.00 -2.39
CA THR A 14 -4.53 -2.38 -1.14
C THR A 14 -5.14 -1.15 -0.43
N LEU A 15 -4.31 -0.19 -0.01
CA LEU A 15 -4.76 1.08 0.56
C LEU A 15 -4.86 2.18 -0.49
N ALA A 16 -3.99 2.16 -1.50
CA ALA A 16 -3.93 3.11 -2.60
C ALA A 16 -4.37 2.44 -3.89
N GLU A 17 -5.28 3.07 -4.62
CA GLU A 17 -5.87 2.56 -5.87
C GLU A 17 -4.98 2.87 -7.07
N PHE A 18 -4.92 1.92 -8.01
CA PHE A 18 -4.38 2.15 -9.35
C PHE A 18 -5.13 1.28 -10.36
N ASP A 19 -5.13 1.69 -11.63
CA ASP A 19 -5.59 0.85 -12.73
C ASP A 19 -4.46 -0.08 -13.19
N PRO A 20 -4.61 -1.43 -13.09
CA PRO A 20 -3.61 -2.38 -13.56
C PRO A 20 -3.22 -2.19 -15.03
N GLU A 21 -4.14 -1.76 -15.89
CA GLU A 21 -3.85 -1.54 -17.31
C GLU A 21 -2.97 -0.30 -17.55
N GLU A 22 -3.10 0.73 -16.70
CA GLU A 22 -2.24 1.90 -16.77
C GLU A 22 -0.82 1.57 -16.32
N VAL A 23 -0.65 0.76 -15.28
CA VAL A 23 0.67 0.49 -14.68
C VAL A 23 1.39 -0.75 -15.24
N ARG A 24 0.70 -1.64 -15.97
CA ARG A 24 1.27 -2.94 -16.38
C ARG A 24 2.59 -2.82 -17.15
N HIS A 25 2.77 -1.75 -17.91
CA HIS A 25 3.97 -1.57 -18.72
C HIS A 25 5.21 -1.26 -17.86
N TRP A 26 5.04 -0.74 -16.64
CA TRP A 26 6.12 -0.58 -15.67
C TRP A 26 6.40 -1.85 -14.86
N VAL A 27 5.37 -2.67 -14.59
CA VAL A 27 5.47 -3.74 -13.59
C VAL A 27 5.40 -5.16 -14.15
N LEU A 28 4.94 -5.39 -15.38
CA LEU A 28 4.81 -6.73 -15.99
C LEU A 28 5.81 -7.02 -17.13
N GLY A 29 6.53 -6.03 -17.63
CA GLY A 29 7.57 -6.21 -18.65
C GLY A 29 8.81 -7.01 -18.16
N GLU A 30 9.69 -7.40 -19.10
CA GLU A 30 10.98 -8.02 -18.75
C GLU A 30 11.85 -7.04 -17.95
N GLU A 31 11.88 -5.79 -18.38
CA GLU A 31 12.42 -4.67 -17.60
C GLU A 31 11.31 -4.07 -16.73
N LYS A 32 11.64 -3.76 -15.47
CA LYS A 32 10.72 -3.12 -14.53
C LYS A 32 11.11 -1.66 -14.35
N HIS A 33 10.12 -0.78 -14.37
CA HIS A 33 10.30 0.66 -14.19
C HIS A 33 9.68 1.11 -12.86
N TRP A 34 10.28 0.65 -11.75
CA TRP A 34 9.72 0.86 -10.41
C TRP A 34 9.64 2.32 -9.98
N ASP A 35 10.61 3.16 -10.35
CA ASP A 35 10.59 4.58 -10.00
C ASP A 35 9.37 5.28 -10.62
N ALA A 36 9.08 5.00 -11.90
CA ALA A 36 7.90 5.56 -12.57
C ALA A 36 6.59 5.07 -11.94
N PHE A 37 6.53 3.79 -11.54
CA PHE A 37 5.40 3.26 -10.80
C PHE A 37 5.22 3.96 -9.45
N PHE A 38 6.27 4.12 -8.66
CA PHE A 38 6.17 4.77 -7.34
C PHE A 38 5.83 6.26 -7.43
N ASP A 39 6.34 6.96 -8.43
CA ASP A 39 5.96 8.35 -8.70
C ASP A 39 4.49 8.47 -9.10
N HIS A 40 3.97 7.55 -9.92
CA HIS A 40 2.54 7.48 -10.21
C HIS A 40 1.71 7.24 -8.93
N MET A 41 2.17 6.32 -8.08
CA MET A 41 1.48 5.94 -6.85
C MET A 41 1.54 7.00 -5.72
N GLU A 42 2.35 8.05 -5.81
CA GLU A 42 2.36 9.13 -4.79
C GLU A 42 0.99 9.81 -4.66
N THR A 43 0.30 9.98 -5.80
CA THR A 43 -0.98 10.72 -5.86
C THR A 43 -2.20 9.81 -5.93
N ALA A 44 -2.01 8.50 -5.80
CA ALA A 44 -3.05 7.49 -5.86
C ALA A 44 -4.13 7.74 -4.80
N ALA A 45 -5.39 7.65 -5.22
CA ALA A 45 -6.52 7.81 -4.32
C ALA A 45 -6.58 6.63 -3.33
N PRO A 46 -7.08 6.84 -2.10
CA PRO A 46 -7.29 5.75 -1.17
C PRO A 46 -8.45 4.85 -1.62
N ILE A 47 -8.31 3.53 -1.42
CA ILE A 47 -9.43 2.59 -1.54
C ILE A 47 -10.28 2.70 -0.27
N ASP A 48 -11.33 3.53 -0.31
CA ASP A 48 -12.14 3.92 0.84
C ASP A 48 -12.68 2.73 1.67
N ALA A 49 -13.08 1.64 0.99
CA ALA A 49 -13.59 0.45 1.65
C ALA A 49 -12.51 -0.22 2.52
N VAL A 50 -11.27 -0.29 2.04
CA VAL A 50 -10.14 -0.89 2.77
C VAL A 50 -9.70 0.04 3.89
N VAL A 51 -9.62 1.36 3.64
CA VAL A 51 -9.33 2.35 4.68
C VAL A 51 -10.35 2.27 5.82
N LYS A 52 -11.63 2.15 5.51
CA LYS A 52 -12.69 1.98 6.52
C LYS A 52 -12.50 0.71 7.34
N LEU A 53 -12.19 -0.42 6.70
CA LEU A 53 -11.91 -1.68 7.39
C LEU A 53 -10.72 -1.56 8.35
N VAL A 54 -9.60 -1.01 7.88
CA VAL A 54 -8.39 -0.82 8.69
C VAL A 54 -8.66 0.08 9.89
N ARG A 55 -9.45 1.15 9.70
CA ARG A 55 -9.89 2.02 10.80
C ARG A 55 -10.73 1.29 11.83
N ILE A 56 -11.69 0.45 11.42
CA ILE A 56 -12.51 -0.36 12.33
C ILE A 56 -11.62 -1.33 13.14
N LEU A 57 -10.70 -2.03 12.48
CA LEU A 57 -9.79 -2.97 13.15
C LEU A 57 -8.89 -2.26 14.17
N HIS A 58 -8.37 -1.08 13.81
CA HIS A 58 -7.60 -0.25 14.73
C HIS A 58 -8.45 0.18 15.95
N GLN A 59 -9.68 0.63 15.73
CA GLN A 59 -10.62 1.02 16.81
C GLN A 59 -10.96 -0.15 17.75
N GLN A 60 -10.91 -1.39 17.26
CA GLN A 60 -11.09 -2.60 18.06
C GLN A 60 -9.83 -3.01 18.84
N GLY A 61 -8.76 -2.22 18.80
CA GLY A 61 -7.53 -2.43 19.55
C GLY A 61 -6.47 -3.28 18.83
N GLN A 62 -6.69 -3.61 17.55
CA GLN A 62 -5.65 -4.26 16.74
C GLN A 62 -4.51 -3.28 16.46
N LYS A 63 -3.27 -3.77 16.47
CA LYS A 63 -2.14 -3.00 15.96
C LYS A 63 -2.15 -3.05 14.43
N ILE A 64 -2.05 -1.90 13.78
CA ILE A 64 -1.93 -1.83 12.32
C ILE A 64 -0.44 -1.68 11.98
N LEU A 65 0.07 -2.58 11.16
CA LEU A 65 1.42 -2.52 10.60
C LEU A 65 1.30 -2.31 9.09
N ILE A 66 1.69 -1.14 8.61
CA ILE A 66 1.81 -0.91 7.16
C ILE A 66 3.10 -1.55 6.68
N CYS A 67 3.00 -2.43 5.68
CA CYS A 67 4.11 -3.13 5.07
C CYS A 67 4.07 -2.88 3.57
N SER A 68 4.99 -2.05 3.07
CA SER A 68 4.99 -1.62 1.67
C SER A 68 6.17 -2.23 0.91
N GLY A 69 5.97 -2.49 -0.38
CA GLY A 69 7.05 -2.79 -1.33
C GLY A 69 7.85 -1.55 -1.78
N ARG A 70 7.41 -0.34 -1.42
CA ARG A 70 8.14 0.90 -1.71
C ARG A 70 9.47 0.93 -0.94
N PRO A 71 10.58 1.33 -1.57
CA PRO A 71 11.87 1.41 -0.89
C PRO A 71 11.88 2.57 0.12
N GLU A 72 12.83 2.51 1.07
CA GLU A 72 12.96 3.52 2.15
C GLU A 72 13.07 4.96 1.63
N THR A 73 13.63 5.15 0.43
CA THR A 73 13.70 6.46 -0.25
C THR A 73 12.33 7.11 -0.50
N HIS A 74 11.24 6.34 -0.46
CA HIS A 74 9.87 6.79 -0.67
C HIS A 74 9.05 6.88 0.63
N MET A 75 9.66 6.68 1.80
CA MET A 75 8.97 6.65 3.10
C MET A 75 8.19 7.94 3.40
N ALA A 76 8.70 9.11 2.98
CA ALA A 76 8.00 10.39 3.20
C ALA A 76 6.74 10.58 2.32
N ARG A 77 6.59 9.75 1.29
CA ARG A 77 5.52 9.80 0.26
C ARG A 77 4.63 8.54 0.31
N THR A 78 4.73 7.76 1.38
CA THR A 78 4.01 6.49 1.63
C THR A 78 3.14 6.65 2.87
#